data_AF-A0A930P6K3-F1
#
_entry.id   AF-A0A930P6K3-F1
#
_cell.length_a   1.000
_cell.length_b   1.000
_cell.length_c   1.000
_cell.angle_alpha   90.00
_cell.angle_beta   90.00
_cell.angle_gamma   90.00
#
_symmetry.space_group_name_H-M   'P 1'
#
loop_
_entity.id
_entity.type
_entity.pdbx_description
1 polymer ?
#
loop_
_entity_poly.entity_id
_entity_poly.type
_entity_poly.pdbx_seq_one_letter_code
_entity_poly.pdbx_strand_id
1 'polypeptide(L)'
;MITDQFVKDEFVSEILRRDIGIIYKTQEEVANRYFKEHTGTLRNFLSRRAFSLQESNGKFTVYIGVLSYLRFLDMQYRINYAGLNSKRAKKQRAKYAVYNRVVWGVLYNETFPDIQAGFTNEVRDAWRKKMEDALSNHILPTDNQ
;
A
#
# COMPACT_ATOMS: atom_id res chain seq x y z
N MET A 1 -21.46 15.83 15.82
CA MET A 1 -21.69 16.37 14.47
C MET A 1 -20.45 16.03 13.64
N ILE A 2 -20.62 15.39 12.48
CA ILE A 2 -19.48 14.99 11.62
C ILE A 2 -18.93 16.23 10.92
N THR A 3 -17.68 16.58 11.22
CA THR A 3 -16.98 17.71 10.61
C THR A 3 -16.44 17.34 9.24
N ASP A 4 -16.33 18.32 8.33
CA ASP A 4 -15.74 18.11 7.00
C ASP A 4 -14.27 17.64 7.09
N GLN A 5 -13.58 18.04 8.15
CA GLN A 5 -12.22 17.60 8.45
C GLN A 5 -12.17 16.10 8.74
N PHE A 6 -13.06 15.59 9.61
CA PHE A 6 -13.14 14.17 9.94
C PHE A 6 -13.45 13.29 8.71
N VAL A 7 -14.30 13.77 7.78
CA VAL A 7 -14.61 13.06 6.53
C VAL A 7 -13.38 12.98 5.61
N LYS A 8 -12.62 14.08 5.48
CA LYS A 8 -11.37 14.08 4.71
C LYS A 8 -10.35 13.15 5.31
N ASP A 9 -10.23 13.17 6.63
CA ASP A 9 -9.23 12.42 7.35
C ASP A 9 -9.45 10.90 7.16
N GLU A 10 -10.69 10.43 7.28
CA GLU A 10 -11.01 9.02 7.05
C GLU A 10 -10.91 8.62 5.57
N PHE A 11 -11.26 9.51 4.65
CA PHE A 11 -11.06 9.26 3.22
C PHE A 11 -9.59 8.98 2.90
N VAL A 12 -8.68 9.82 3.40
CA VAL A 12 -7.23 9.64 3.23
C VAL A 12 -6.77 8.35 3.93
N SER A 13 -7.26 8.10 5.15
CA SER A 13 -6.92 6.92 5.95
C SER A 13 -7.25 5.62 5.22
N GLU A 14 -8.43 5.52 4.59
CA GLU A 14 -8.89 4.31 3.91
C GLU A 14 -8.17 4.09 2.59
N ILE A 15 -7.90 5.15 1.80
CA ILE A 15 -7.08 5.04 0.59
C ILE A 15 -5.67 4.54 0.92
N LEU A 16 -5.02 5.13 1.93
CA LEU A 16 -3.70 4.70 2.36
C LEU A 16 -3.71 3.22 2.80
N ARG A 17 -4.67 2.81 3.63
CA ARG A 17 -4.80 1.41 4.08
C ARG A 17 -4.98 0.46 2.91
N ARG A 18 -5.86 0.79 1.96
CA ARG A 18 -6.12 -0.01 0.76
C ARG A 18 -4.85 -0.20 -0.06
N ASP A 19 -4.16 0.90 -0.37
CA ASP A 19 -3.04 0.90 -1.30
C ASP A 19 -1.78 0.29 -0.68
N ILE A 20 -1.53 0.49 0.62
CA ILE A 20 -0.50 -0.24 1.36
C ILE A 20 -0.80 -1.75 1.35
N GLY A 21 -2.08 -2.11 1.48
CA GLY A 21 -2.53 -3.50 1.30
C GLY A 21 -2.18 -4.06 -0.08
N ILE A 22 -2.34 -3.27 -1.14
CA ILE A 22 -1.95 -3.62 -2.52
C ILE A 22 -0.44 -3.80 -2.64
N ILE A 23 0.36 -2.92 -2.01
CA ILE A 23 1.83 -3.05 -1.97
C ILE A 23 2.23 -4.40 -1.39
N TYR A 24 1.75 -4.73 -0.18
CA TYR A 24 2.10 -6.00 0.47
C TYR A 24 1.64 -7.21 -0.33
N LYS A 25 0.41 -7.18 -0.85
CA LYS A 25 -0.12 -8.27 -1.69
C LYS A 25 0.74 -8.49 -2.93
N THR A 26 1.10 -7.41 -3.62
CA THR A 26 1.94 -7.48 -4.82
C THR A 26 3.34 -8.01 -4.49
N GLN A 27 3.91 -7.55 -3.37
CA GLN A 27 5.21 -8.04 -2.89
C GLN A 27 5.19 -9.54 -2.59
N GLU A 28 4.14 -9.99 -1.89
CA GLU A 28 3.92 -11.39 -1.56
C GLU A 28 3.76 -12.24 -2.83
N GLU A 29 2.97 -11.81 -3.81
CA GLU A 29 2.79 -12.49 -5.08
C GLU A 29 4.09 -12.63 -5.88
N VAL A 30 4.90 -11.56 -5.93
CA VAL A 30 6.21 -11.58 -6.61
C VAL A 30 7.17 -12.52 -5.90
N ALA A 31 7.25 -12.44 -4.57
CA ALA A 31 8.12 -13.28 -3.77
C ALA A 31 7.75 -14.76 -3.89
N ASN A 32 6.46 -15.09 -3.89
CA ASN A 32 5.97 -16.45 -4.02
C ASN A 32 6.20 -17.04 -5.41
N ARG A 33 6.05 -16.23 -6.47
CA ARG A 33 6.14 -16.70 -7.86
C ARG A 33 7.57 -16.78 -8.40
N TYR A 34 8.44 -15.84 -8.01
CA TYR A 34 9.72 -15.64 -8.71
C TYR A 34 10.97 -15.85 -7.84
N PHE A 35 10.86 -15.74 -6.52
CA PHE A 35 12.02 -15.89 -5.64
C PHE A 35 12.10 -17.31 -5.11
N LYS A 36 13.33 -17.83 -5.04
CA LYS A 36 13.62 -19.11 -4.42
C LYS A 36 13.48 -18.97 -2.91
N GLU A 37 12.73 -19.88 -2.31
CA GLU A 37 12.57 -19.94 -0.86
C GLU A 37 13.76 -20.67 -0.22
N HIS A 38 14.34 -20.05 0.81
CA HIS A 38 15.43 -20.64 1.60
C HIS A 38 15.04 -20.79 3.07
N THR A 39 14.66 -19.69 3.73
CA THR A 39 14.35 -19.67 5.18
C THR A 39 12.89 -19.37 5.50
N GLY A 40 12.07 -18.99 4.50
CA GLY A 40 10.67 -18.57 4.70
C GLY A 40 10.48 -17.19 5.36
N THR A 41 11.55 -16.56 5.88
CA THR A 41 11.50 -15.28 6.60
C THR A 41 10.84 -14.16 5.79
N LEU A 42 11.17 -14.06 4.50
CA LEU A 42 10.59 -13.07 3.59
C LEU A 42 9.08 -13.25 3.45
N ARG A 43 8.61 -14.49 3.23
CA ARG A 43 7.18 -14.79 3.05
C ARG A 43 6.40 -14.51 4.33
N ASN A 44 6.93 -14.95 5.47
CA ASN A 44 6.33 -14.70 6.78
C ASN A 44 6.25 -13.20 7.13
N PHE A 45 7.23 -12.42 6.68
CA PHE A 45 7.20 -10.97 6.90
C PHE A 45 6.13 -10.29 6.02
N LEU A 46 6.11 -10.63 4.72
CA LEU A 46 5.18 -10.01 3.77
C LEU A 46 3.72 -10.37 4.08
N SER A 47 3.45 -11.59 4.54
CA SER A 47 2.10 -12.04 4.89
C SER A 47 1.52 -11.33 6.13
N ARG A 48 2.38 -10.89 7.06
CA ARG A 48 1.96 -10.15 8.27
C ARG A 48 1.49 -8.73 7.99
N ARG A 49 1.87 -8.15 6.84
CA ARG A 49 1.51 -6.77 6.44
C ARG A 49 1.75 -5.76 7.56
N ALA A 50 2.98 -5.71 8.07
CA ALA A 50 3.34 -4.87 9.20
C ALA A 50 3.37 -3.37 8.81
N PHE A 51 2.24 -2.68 8.92
CA PHE A 51 2.16 -1.24 8.80
C PHE A 51 1.36 -0.62 9.94
N SER A 52 1.68 0.62 10.29
CA SER A 52 0.87 1.43 11.19
C SER A 52 0.56 2.77 10.54
N LEU A 53 -0.66 3.24 10.77
CA LEU A 53 -1.14 4.54 10.33
C LEU A 53 -1.38 5.38 11.58
N GLN A 54 -0.69 6.50 11.69
CA GLN A 54 -0.87 7.48 12.74
C GLN A 54 -1.45 8.76 12.13
N GLU A 55 -2.55 9.22 12.72
CA GLU A 55 -3.16 10.50 12.42
C GLU A 55 -2.93 11.44 13.60
N SER A 56 -2.37 12.62 13.33
CA SER A 56 -2.20 13.64 14.36
C SER A 56 -2.36 15.03 13.75
N ASN A 57 -3.36 15.78 14.24
CA ASN A 57 -3.57 17.19 13.90
C ASN A 57 -3.59 17.46 12.38
N GLY A 58 -4.32 16.66 11.61
CA GLY A 58 -4.41 16.78 10.15
C GLY A 58 -3.16 16.33 9.39
N LYS A 59 -2.20 15.68 10.06
CA LYS A 59 -1.05 15.03 9.43
C LYS A 59 -1.21 13.51 9.49
N PHE A 60 -1.07 12.88 8.33
CA PHE A 60 -1.02 11.43 8.18
C PHE A 60 0.43 10.96 8.12
N THR A 61 0.81 10.09 9.04
CA THR A 61 2.11 9.42 9.04
C THR A 61 1.92 7.93 8.93
N VAL A 62 2.48 7.34 7.88
CA VAL A 62 2.43 5.89 7.65
C VAL A 62 3.81 5.32 7.95
N TYR A 63 3.88 4.32 8.83
CA TYR A 63 5.07 3.52 9.04
C TYR A 63 4.91 2.17 8.34
N ILE A 64 5.77 1.90 7.36
CA ILE A 64 5.77 0.64 6.62
C ILE A 64 7.03 -0.14 7.02
N GLY A 65 6.83 -1.34 7.55
CA GLY A 65 7.93 -2.28 7.77
C GLY A 65 8.45 -2.78 6.42
N VAL A 66 9.74 -2.57 6.14
CA VAL A 66 10.38 -3.18 4.97
C VAL A 66 11.66 -3.88 5.41
N LEU A 67 11.87 -5.10 4.91
CA LEU A 67 13.13 -5.81 5.11
C LEU A 67 14.25 -5.08 4.38
N SER A 68 15.35 -4.79 5.08
CA SER A 68 16.50 -4.07 4.52
C SER A 68 17.04 -4.70 3.23
N TYR A 69 16.95 -6.04 3.12
CA TYR A 69 17.42 -6.77 1.96
C TYR A 69 16.44 -6.90 0.78
N LEU A 70 15.21 -6.37 0.89
CA LEU A 70 14.22 -6.44 -0.19
C LEU A 70 14.74 -5.79 -1.48
N ARG A 71 15.48 -4.67 -1.34
CA ARG A 71 16.15 -3.99 -2.46
C ARG A 71 17.26 -4.84 -3.08
N PHE A 72 18.00 -5.60 -2.28
CA PHE A 72 19.06 -6.47 -2.80
C PHE A 72 18.48 -7.65 -3.56
N LEU A 73 17.33 -8.19 -3.16
CA LEU A 73 16.61 -9.20 -3.94
C LEU A 73 16.20 -8.64 -5.31
N ASP A 74 15.66 -7.42 -5.32
CA ASP A 74 15.38 -6.69 -6.55
C ASP A 74 16.62 -6.65 -7.47
N MET A 75 17.78 -6.29 -6.94
CA MET A 75 19.01 -6.22 -7.73
C MET A 75 19.49 -7.60 -8.20
N GLN A 76 19.54 -8.59 -7.30
CA GLN A 76 20.03 -9.94 -7.57
C GLN A 76 19.26 -10.63 -8.69
N TYR A 77 17.93 -10.64 -8.63
CA TYR A 77 17.10 -11.31 -9.63
C TYR A 77 17.01 -10.53 -10.95
N ARG A 78 17.31 -9.22 -10.93
CA ARG A 78 17.28 -8.37 -12.13
C ARG A 78 18.63 -8.24 -12.82
N ILE A 79 19.74 -8.64 -12.19
CA ILE A 79 21.11 -8.44 -12.73
C ILE A 79 21.30 -9.15 -14.08
N ASN A 80 20.73 -10.35 -14.23
CA ASN A 80 20.78 -11.13 -15.47
C ASN A 80 20.05 -10.45 -16.64
N TYR A 81 19.26 -9.42 -16.36
CA TYR A 81 18.51 -8.62 -17.33
C TYR A 81 18.99 -7.15 -17.37
N ALA A 82 20.02 -6.80 -16.59
CA ALA A 82 20.62 -5.48 -16.60
C ALA A 82 21.49 -5.31 -17.85
N GLY A 83 21.35 -4.20 -18.57
CA GLY A 83 22.07 -3.94 -19.82
C GLY A 83 21.44 -4.52 -21.09
N LEU A 84 20.45 -5.41 -20.97
CA LEU A 84 19.70 -5.92 -22.12
C LEU A 84 18.60 -4.93 -22.55
N ASN A 85 18.72 -4.39 -23.76
CA ASN A 85 17.76 -3.42 -24.31
C ASN A 85 16.56 -4.04 -25.03
N SER A 86 16.46 -5.37 -25.11
CA SER A 86 15.34 -6.03 -25.78
C SER A 86 14.02 -5.86 -25.01
N LYS A 87 12.91 -5.68 -25.74
CA LYS A 87 11.56 -5.58 -25.15
C LYS A 87 11.25 -6.77 -24.22
N ARG A 88 11.68 -7.97 -24.61
CA ARG A 88 11.51 -9.21 -23.84
C ARG A 88 12.28 -9.17 -22.51
N ALA A 89 13.54 -8.73 -22.51
CA ALA A 89 14.33 -8.61 -21.29
C ALA A 89 13.75 -7.56 -20.34
N LYS A 90 13.28 -6.41 -20.85
CA LYS A 90 12.58 -5.40 -20.05
C LYS A 90 11.32 -5.96 -19.39
N LYS A 91 10.50 -6.71 -20.13
CA LYS A 91 9.29 -7.38 -19.60
C LYS A 91 9.64 -8.42 -18.53
N GLN A 92 10.69 -9.20 -18.73
CA GLN A 92 11.12 -10.21 -17.76
C GLN A 92 11.69 -9.56 -16.49
N ARG A 93 12.51 -8.50 -16.63
CA ARG A 93 13.05 -7.71 -15.52
C ARG A 93 11.96 -7.09 -14.64
N ALA A 94 10.85 -6.67 -15.24
CA ALA A 94 9.74 -6.06 -14.50
C ALA A 94 9.02 -7.05 -13.57
N LYS A 95 9.04 -8.35 -13.89
CA LYS A 95 8.38 -9.39 -13.08
C LYS A 95 9.00 -9.60 -11.71
N TYR A 96 10.31 -9.37 -11.59
CA TYR A 96 11.05 -9.54 -10.33
C TYR A 96 11.00 -8.31 -9.42
N ALA A 97 10.29 -7.25 -9.83
CA ALA A 97 10.27 -6.02 -9.06
C ALA A 97 9.42 -6.19 -7.80
N VAL A 98 10.04 -6.09 -6.62
CA VAL A 98 9.41 -6.27 -5.31
C VAL A 98 9.47 -5.00 -4.46
N TYR A 99 10.55 -4.22 -4.54
CA TYR A 99 10.69 -3.02 -3.72
C TYR A 99 10.27 -1.78 -4.50
N ASN A 100 11.17 -1.28 -5.34
CA ASN A 100 11.10 0.10 -5.81
C ASN A 100 9.90 0.33 -6.72
N ARG A 101 9.62 -0.61 -7.63
CA ARG A 101 8.51 -0.48 -8.56
C ARG A 101 7.15 -0.64 -7.86
N VAL A 102 7.08 -1.52 -6.87
CA VAL A 102 5.81 -1.81 -6.19
C VAL A 102 5.49 -0.68 -5.21
N VAL A 103 6.41 -0.37 -4.30
CA VAL A 103 6.20 0.65 -3.26
C VAL A 103 5.95 2.01 -3.89
N TRP A 104 6.89 2.53 -4.69
CA TRP A 104 6.76 3.86 -5.26
C TRP A 104 5.76 3.91 -6.42
N GLY A 105 5.57 2.79 -7.13
CA GLY A 105 4.61 2.73 -8.22
C GLY A 105 3.18 2.91 -7.71
N VAL A 106 2.82 2.21 -6.63
CA VAL A 106 1.51 2.34 -6.01
C VAL A 106 1.38 3.72 -5.36
N LEU A 107 2.34 4.13 -4.53
CA LEU A 107 2.24 5.42 -3.84
C LEU A 107 2.08 6.60 -4.82
N TYR A 108 3.00 6.77 -5.77
CA TYR A 108 3.01 7.95 -6.63
C TYR A 108 2.05 7.91 -7.80
N ASN A 109 1.73 6.74 -8.35
CA ASN A 109 0.88 6.67 -9.54
C ASN A 109 -0.56 6.27 -9.24
N GLU A 110 -0.85 5.74 -8.05
CA GLU A 110 -2.20 5.33 -7.66
C GLU A 110 -2.67 6.16 -6.45
N THR A 111 -1.97 6.06 -5.33
CA THR A 111 -2.40 6.66 -4.05
C THR A 111 -2.45 8.19 -4.08
N PHE A 112 -1.38 8.85 -4.54
CA PHE A 112 -1.32 10.31 -4.59
C PHE A 112 -2.39 10.91 -5.52
N PRO A 113 -2.56 10.43 -6.77
CA PRO A 113 -3.65 10.88 -7.65
C PRO A 113 -5.04 10.66 -7.05
N ASP A 114 -5.29 9.51 -6.44
CA ASP A 114 -6.57 9.18 -5.81
C ASP A 114 -6.90 10.15 -4.66
N ILE A 115 -5.90 10.50 -3.85
CA ILE A 115 -6.07 11.50 -2.78
C ILE A 115 -6.31 12.89 -3.36
N GLN A 116 -5.53 13.29 -4.38
CA GLN A 116 -5.57 14.64 -4.93
C GLN A 116 -6.88 14.93 -5.70
N ALA A 117 -7.36 13.97 -6.48
CA ALA A 117 -8.51 14.16 -7.37
C ALA A 117 -9.78 13.43 -6.92
N GLY A 118 -9.68 12.45 -6.00
CA GLY A 118 -10.80 11.61 -5.60
C GLY A 118 -11.74 12.24 -4.57
N PHE A 119 -11.35 13.34 -3.91
CA PHE A 119 -12.20 13.98 -2.90
C PHE A 119 -13.22 14.95 -3.52
N THR A 120 -14.19 14.41 -4.26
CA THR A 120 -15.29 15.18 -4.87
C THR A 120 -16.47 15.38 -3.89
N ASN A 121 -17.41 16.28 -4.22
CA ASN A 121 -18.60 16.52 -3.39
C ASN A 121 -19.45 15.25 -3.20
N GLU A 122 -19.61 14.45 -4.26
CA GLU A 122 -20.36 13.18 -4.22
C GLU A 122 -19.69 12.16 -3.30
N VAL A 123 -18.36 12.06 -3.39
CA VAL A 123 -17.56 11.18 -2.52
C VAL A 123 -17.70 11.65 -1.06
N ARG A 124 -17.57 12.95 -0.80
CA ARG A 124 -17.76 13.50 0.54
C ARG A 124 -19.13 13.15 1.13
N ASP A 125 -20.20 13.29 0.36
CA ASP A 125 -21.56 13.01 0.83
C ASP A 125 -21.77 11.51 1.09
N ALA A 126 -21.22 10.65 0.23
CA ALA A 126 -21.22 9.20 0.43
C ALA A 126 -20.47 8.79 1.71
N TRP A 127 -19.30 9.40 1.96
CA TRP A 127 -18.51 9.16 3.16
C TRP A 127 -19.17 9.68 4.43
N ARG A 128 -19.78 10.87 4.39
CA ARG A 128 -20.56 11.41 5.50
C ARG A 128 -21.69 10.44 5.86
N LYS A 129 -22.43 9.93 4.87
CA LYS A 129 -23.50 8.95 5.10
C LYS A 129 -22.98 7.66 5.71
N LYS A 130 -21.88 7.10 5.18
CA LYS A 130 -21.22 5.90 5.73
C LYS A 130 -20.84 6.08 7.22
N MET A 131 -20.36 7.26 7.58
CA MET A 131 -20.03 7.60 8.97
C MET A 131 -21.25 7.78 9.86
N GLU A 132 -22.30 8.45 9.37
CA GLU A 132 -23.58 8.60 10.09
C GLU A 132 -24.19 7.23 10.37
N ASP A 133 -24.19 6.34 9.38
CA ASP A 133 -24.67 4.96 9.50
C ASP A 133 -23.81 4.14 10.48
N ALA A 134 -22.48 4.33 10.50
CA ALA A 134 -21.59 3.65 11.45
C ALA A 134 -21.84 4.11 12.90
N LEU A 135 -22.04 5.42 13.10
CA LEU A 135 -22.39 6.02 14.39
C LEU A 135 -23.77 5.57 14.88
N SER A 136 -24.78 5.52 14.01
CA SER A 136 -26.13 5.08 14.38
C SER A 136 -26.16 3.60 14.76
N ASN A 137 -25.39 2.77 14.05
CA ASN A 137 -25.32 1.33 14.29
C ASN A 137 -24.38 0.92 15.44
N HIS A 138 -23.80 1.87 16.19
CA HIS A 138 -22.82 1.62 17.26
C HIS A 138 -21.63 0.76 16.82
N ILE A 139 -21.27 0.82 15.53
CA ILE A 139 -20.06 0.20 15.00
C ILE A 139 -18.95 1.25 15.08
N LEU A 140 -18.65 1.69 16.31
CA LEU A 140 -17.33 2.28 16.53
C LEU A 140 -16.32 1.13 16.40
N PRO A 141 -15.16 1.33 15.74
CA PRO A 141 -14.04 0.44 15.96
C PRO A 141 -13.58 0.71 17.40
N THR A 142 -14.21 0.07 18.37
CA THR A 142 -13.63 -0.10 19.69
C THR A 142 -12.32 -0.84 19.47
N ASP A 143 -11.22 -0.14 19.71
CA ASP A 143 -9.91 -0.65 20.09
C ASP A 143 -9.61 -2.08 19.60
N ASN A 144 -9.06 -2.19 18.39
CA ASN A 144 -8.26 -3.36 18.06
C ASN A 144 -6.91 -3.22 18.80
N GLN A 145 -6.88 -3.80 20.00
CA GLN A 145 -5.65 -4.23 20.68
C GLN A 145 -4.80 -5.14 19.79
#